data_AF-A0A4R9GG19-F1
#
_entry.id   AF-A0A4R9GG19-F1
#
_cell.length_a   1.000
_cell.length_b   1.000
_cell.length_c   1.000
_cell.angle_alpha   90.00
_cell.angle_beta   90.00
_cell.angle_gamma   90.00
#
_symmetry.space_group_name_H-M   'P 1'
#
loop_
_entity.id
_entity.type
_entity.pdbx_description
1 polymer ?
#
loop_
_entity_poly.entity_id
_entity_poly.type
_entity_poly.pdbx_seq_one_letter_code
_entity_poly.pdbx_strand_id
1 'polypeptide(L)'
;MVQVDVFWSYGLGAGYAVAAARQIRKLQSGEGKKSSLPSVKGNSVSFWNNEYFITNLLYLSLLFAPSGLYLVWQFTSWETMHAGDKGMPGWLVCLFGFTNVSQGILGFWAVWALLKAGRAFLAYLQVAIGYFGMFFILVHGWDGTGYKRFFSPTAESFRNDWTWSTAQGWFTSDVAITLYVMGVILIPILIWSMLKIEQEGWAISTSPEFPVSSSPSSLGSTSAFLATVFIGSLGFAIVSSVLIHISGWILGVPASIAFIYLFGLSKFGLFRYFYRKVMQLPSEKASAKIAMKSVA
;
A
#
# COMPACT_ATOMS: atom_id res chain seq x y z
N MET A 1 7.99 11.14 9.81
CA MET A 1 7.09 9.99 9.84
C MET A 1 5.67 10.45 9.57
N VAL A 2 5.24 11.61 10.06
CA VAL A 2 4.02 12.32 9.59
C VAL A 2 3.87 12.34 8.05
N GLN A 3 4.95 12.65 7.32
CA GLN A 3 4.94 12.62 5.84
C GLN A 3 4.85 11.20 5.26
N VAL A 4 5.39 10.22 5.97
CA VAL A 4 5.41 8.80 5.59
C VAL A 4 4.01 8.20 5.66
N ASP A 5 3.25 8.58 6.69
CA ASP A 5 1.90 8.05 6.95
C ASP A 5 0.88 8.43 5.87
N VAL A 6 1.04 9.60 5.23
CA VAL A 6 0.24 10.00 4.06
C VAL A 6 0.30 8.92 2.96
N PHE A 7 1.51 8.46 2.63
CA PHE A 7 1.73 7.45 1.62
C PHE A 7 1.37 6.04 2.10
N TRP A 8 1.59 5.76 3.39
CA TRP A 8 1.23 4.48 3.98
C TRP A 8 -0.29 4.29 3.98
N SER A 9 -1.05 5.27 4.45
CA SER A 9 -2.51 5.29 4.40
C SER A 9 -3.03 5.11 2.98
N TYR A 10 -2.44 5.81 2.01
CA TYR A 10 -2.78 5.63 0.60
C TYR A 10 -2.57 4.17 0.15
N GLY A 11 -1.40 3.60 0.47
CA GLY A 11 -1.07 2.21 0.15
C GLY A 11 -2.00 1.19 0.81
N LEU A 12 -2.42 1.44 2.06
CA LEU A 12 -3.40 0.62 2.78
C LEU A 12 -4.77 0.65 2.09
N GLY A 13 -5.27 1.84 1.78
CA GLY A 13 -6.53 2.01 1.05
C GLY A 13 -6.52 1.36 -0.32
N ALA A 14 -5.44 1.54 -1.08
CA ALA A 14 -5.23 0.85 -2.34
C ALA A 14 -5.18 -0.67 -2.15
N GLY A 15 -4.54 -1.16 -1.09
CA GLY A 15 -4.44 -2.59 -0.77
C GLY A 15 -5.80 -3.22 -0.54
N TYR A 16 -6.65 -2.60 0.29
CA TYR A 16 -8.03 -3.03 0.50
C TYR A 16 -8.84 -3.08 -0.79
N ALA A 17 -8.73 -2.05 -1.64
CA ALA A 17 -9.43 -2.02 -2.91
C ALA A 17 -8.92 -3.08 -3.90
N VAL A 18 -7.62 -3.37 -3.91
CA VAL A 18 -7.03 -4.45 -4.72
C VAL A 18 -7.50 -5.82 -4.24
N ALA A 19 -7.55 -6.05 -2.93
CA ALA A 19 -8.11 -7.29 -2.37
C ALA A 19 -9.57 -7.48 -2.79
N ALA A 20 -10.34 -6.39 -2.82
CA ALA A 20 -11.74 -6.36 -3.24
C ALA A 20 -11.94 -6.25 -4.77
N ALA A 21 -10.89 -6.33 -5.59
CA ALA A 21 -10.98 -5.95 -7.00
C ALA A 21 -12.07 -6.70 -7.78
N ARG A 22 -12.25 -8.00 -7.50
CA ARG A 22 -13.27 -8.83 -8.17
C ARG A 22 -14.68 -8.40 -7.80
N GLN A 23 -14.91 -8.12 -6.52
CA GLN A 23 -16.19 -7.65 -6.02
C GLN A 23 -16.50 -6.24 -6.54
N ILE A 24 -15.51 -5.35 -6.54
CA ILE A 24 -15.61 -4.01 -7.13
C ILE A 24 -16.03 -4.10 -8.59
N ARG A 25 -15.41 -4.99 -9.38
CA ARG A 25 -15.82 -5.17 -10.79
C ARG A 25 -17.25 -5.67 -10.94
N LYS A 26 -17.67 -6.63 -10.12
CA LYS A 26 -19.06 -7.12 -10.11
C LYS A 26 -20.06 -6.02 -9.72
N LEU A 27 -19.71 -5.17 -8.76
CA LEU A 27 -20.52 -4.03 -8.35
C LEU A 27 -20.62 -2.97 -9.45
N GLN A 28 -19.53 -2.77 -10.20
CA GLN A 28 -19.47 -1.84 -11.33
C GLN A 28 -20.19 -2.37 -12.58
N SER A 29 -20.21 -3.69 -12.82
CA SER A 29 -20.96 -4.31 -13.92
C SER A 29 -22.47 -4.37 -13.65
N GLY A 30 -22.90 -4.24 -12.39
CA GLY A 30 -24.30 -4.32 -11.99
C GLY A 30 -24.82 -5.76 -11.81
N GLU A 31 -23.94 -6.77 -11.90
CA GLU A 31 -24.25 -8.22 -11.87
C GLU A 31 -24.66 -8.77 -10.48
N GLY A 32 -25.26 -7.94 -9.63
CA GLY A 32 -25.75 -8.32 -8.30
C GLY A 32 -27.18 -7.89 -7.98
N LYS A 33 -27.82 -7.09 -8.85
CA LYS A 33 -29.22 -6.69 -8.70
C LYS A 33 -30.02 -7.11 -9.94
N LYS A 34 -30.49 -8.36 -9.95
CA LYS A 34 -31.70 -8.68 -10.72
C LYS A 34 -32.85 -7.93 -10.04
N SER A 35 -33.13 -6.71 -10.49
CA SER A 35 -34.45 -6.12 -10.27
C SER A 35 -35.48 -7.10 -10.82
N SER A 36 -36.42 -7.53 -10.00
CA SER A 36 -37.59 -8.34 -10.41
C SER A 36 -38.51 -7.61 -11.38
N LEU A 37 -38.23 -6.32 -11.67
CA LEU A 37 -38.98 -5.47 -12.58
C LEU A 37 -38.10 -5.02 -13.76
N PRO A 38 -38.53 -5.24 -15.02
CA PRO A 38 -37.81 -4.84 -16.24
C PRO A 38 -37.53 -3.32 -16.38
N SER A 39 -38.18 -2.48 -15.56
CA SER A 39 -38.14 -1.01 -15.67
C SER A 39 -37.16 -0.32 -14.73
N VAL A 40 -36.54 -1.02 -13.78
CA VAL A 40 -35.52 -0.44 -12.89
C VAL A 40 -34.14 -0.88 -13.37
N LYS A 41 -33.47 -0.03 -14.16
CA LYS A 41 -32.04 -0.19 -14.48
C LYS A 41 -31.31 -0.42 -13.16
N GLY A 42 -30.63 -1.57 -13.02
CA GLY A 42 -29.89 -1.91 -11.81
C GLY A 42 -28.87 -0.81 -11.51
N ASN A 43 -29.16 0.03 -10.52
CA ASN A 43 -28.27 1.13 -10.17
C ASN A 43 -26.93 0.55 -9.73
N SER A 44 -25.85 0.94 -10.42
CA SER A 44 -24.48 0.66 -10.00
C SER A 44 -24.30 1.08 -8.54
N VAL A 45 -23.73 0.21 -7.72
CA VAL A 45 -23.52 0.53 -6.30
C VAL A 45 -22.58 1.74 -6.19
N SER A 46 -22.99 2.73 -5.40
CA SER A 46 -22.19 3.92 -5.16
C SER A 46 -20.87 3.54 -4.49
N PHE A 47 -19.79 4.21 -4.88
CA PHE A 47 -18.49 4.09 -4.23
C PHE A 47 -18.58 4.20 -2.70
N TRP A 48 -19.39 5.15 -2.20
CA TRP A 48 -19.52 5.42 -0.76
C TRP A 48 -20.32 4.37 0.01
N ASN A 49 -21.03 3.49 -0.69
CA ASN A 49 -21.95 2.52 -0.09
C ASN A 49 -21.58 1.09 -0.52
N ASN A 50 -20.32 0.72 -0.31
CA ASN A 50 -19.86 -0.66 -0.47
C ASN A 50 -19.11 -1.12 0.78
N GLU A 51 -19.31 -2.38 1.15
CA GLU A 51 -18.79 -2.97 2.39
C GLU A 51 -17.26 -2.98 2.47
N TYR A 52 -16.56 -3.13 1.35
CA TYR A 52 -15.10 -3.18 1.32
C TYR A 52 -14.49 -1.81 1.59
N PHE A 53 -15.10 -0.75 1.04
CA PHE A 53 -14.73 0.64 1.37
C PHE A 53 -15.01 0.96 2.83
N ILE A 54 -16.17 0.56 3.36
CA ILE A 54 -16.52 0.77 4.77
C ILE A 54 -15.53 0.03 5.68
N THR A 55 -15.15 -1.21 5.34
CA THR A 55 -14.15 -1.99 6.08
C THR A 55 -12.81 -1.28 6.13
N ASN A 56 -12.33 -0.77 4.99
CA ASN A 56 -11.12 0.06 4.92
C ASN A 56 -11.25 1.32 5.78
N LEU A 57 -12.38 2.02 5.70
CA LEU A 57 -12.62 3.23 6.48
C LEU A 57 -12.60 2.95 7.99
N LEU A 58 -13.19 1.83 8.43
CA LEU A 58 -13.18 1.41 9.83
C LEU A 58 -11.75 1.05 10.29
N TYR A 59 -11.00 0.29 9.49
CA TYR A 59 -9.60 -0.02 9.80
C TYR A 59 -8.77 1.26 9.96
N LEU A 60 -8.90 2.20 9.02
CA LEU A 60 -8.16 3.46 9.05
C LEU A 60 -8.56 4.32 10.25
N SER A 61 -9.85 4.44 10.54
CA SER A 61 -10.37 5.37 11.54
C SER A 61 -10.24 4.85 12.97
N LEU A 62 -10.38 3.54 13.17
CA LEU A 62 -10.39 2.93 14.50
C LEU A 62 -9.04 2.38 14.94
N LEU A 63 -8.16 2.03 13.99
CA LEU A 63 -6.89 1.37 14.30
C LEU A 63 -5.70 2.19 13.80
N PHE A 64 -5.61 2.46 12.50
CA PHE A 64 -4.42 3.09 11.93
C PHE A 64 -4.22 4.54 12.39
N ALA A 65 -5.20 5.42 12.20
CA ALA A 65 -5.08 6.83 12.56
C ALA A 65 -4.89 7.04 14.07
N PRO A 66 -5.63 6.36 14.97
CA PRO A 66 -5.36 6.44 16.42
C PRO A 66 -3.94 5.99 16.79
N SER A 67 -3.41 4.95 16.16
CA SER A 67 -2.04 4.49 16.42
C SER A 67 -0.99 5.53 16.02
N GLY A 68 -1.15 6.16 14.85
CA GLY A 68 -0.28 7.27 14.43
C GLY A 68 -0.39 8.46 15.37
N LEU A 69 -1.61 8.80 15.81
CA LEU A 69 -1.82 9.93 16.74
C LEU A 69 -1.13 9.67 18.09
N TYR A 70 -1.13 8.42 18.56
CA TYR A 70 -0.34 8.03 19.72
C TYR A 70 1.16 8.23 19.48
N LEU A 71 1.70 7.88 18.30
CA LEU A 71 3.12 8.11 17.99
C LEU A 71 3.46 9.59 17.92
N VAL A 72 2.61 10.42 17.30
CA VAL A 72 2.76 11.88 17.30
C VAL A 72 2.75 12.43 18.72
N TRP A 73 1.83 11.93 19.56
CA TRP A 73 1.71 12.36 20.93
C TRP A 73 2.93 11.94 21.75
N GLN A 74 3.34 10.68 21.69
CA GLN A 74 4.38 10.13 22.56
C GLN A 74 5.79 10.49 22.07
N PHE A 75 6.06 10.28 20.77
CA PHE A 75 7.36 10.38 20.14
C PHE A 75 7.42 11.52 19.11
N THR A 76 6.88 12.69 19.44
CA THR A 76 6.70 13.82 18.50
C THR A 76 7.94 14.17 17.68
N SER A 77 9.12 14.16 18.30
CA SER A 77 10.36 14.41 17.58
C SER A 77 10.63 13.33 16.53
N TRP A 78 10.60 12.05 16.89
CA TRP A 78 10.81 10.96 15.94
C TRP A 78 9.74 10.96 14.85
N GLU A 79 8.48 11.15 15.24
CA GLU A 79 7.34 11.13 14.34
C GLU A 79 7.42 12.26 13.28
N THR A 80 8.05 13.38 13.61
CA THR A 80 8.30 14.48 12.66
C THR A 80 9.64 14.37 11.93
N MET A 81 10.31 13.21 11.99
CA MET A 81 11.70 13.01 11.52
C MET A 81 12.68 14.04 12.11
N HIS A 82 12.49 14.39 13.37
CA HIS A 82 13.23 15.37 14.17
C HIS A 82 13.12 16.82 13.69
N ALA A 83 12.09 17.15 12.91
CA ALA A 83 11.81 18.52 12.48
C ALA A 83 10.93 19.30 13.46
N GLY A 84 10.17 18.61 14.31
CA GLY A 84 9.28 19.22 15.31
C GLY A 84 9.51 18.68 16.72
N ASP A 85 8.79 19.27 17.67
CA ASP A 85 8.82 18.93 19.09
C ASP A 85 7.41 19.02 19.72
N LYS A 86 7.33 18.91 21.05
CA LYS A 86 6.06 18.95 21.80
C LYS A 86 5.33 20.29 21.71
N GLY A 87 5.99 21.36 21.24
CA GLY A 87 5.37 22.65 20.96
C GLY A 87 4.62 22.69 19.63
N MET A 88 4.54 21.57 18.89
CA MET A 88 3.83 21.50 17.62
C MET A 88 2.36 21.94 17.78
N PRO A 89 1.86 22.88 16.95
CA PRO A 89 0.51 23.40 17.10
C PRO A 89 -0.53 22.31 16.83
N GLY A 90 -1.60 22.30 17.63
CA GLY A 90 -2.61 21.24 17.61
C GLY A 90 -3.30 21.02 16.26
N TRP A 91 -3.40 22.05 15.41
CA TRP A 91 -3.97 21.91 14.07
C TRP A 91 -3.14 20.98 13.17
N LEU A 92 -1.81 20.90 13.36
CA LEU A 92 -0.95 19.96 12.64
C LEU A 92 -1.22 18.52 13.07
N VAL A 93 -1.50 18.29 14.36
CA VAL A 93 -1.91 16.99 14.88
C VAL A 93 -3.26 16.57 14.28
N CYS A 94 -4.23 17.50 14.24
CA CYS A 94 -5.52 17.27 13.60
C CYS A 94 -5.38 16.96 12.10
N LEU A 95 -4.53 17.71 11.39
CA LEU A 95 -4.26 17.50 9.98
C LEU A 95 -3.63 16.13 9.73
N PHE A 96 -2.71 15.70 10.60
CA PHE A 96 -2.13 14.35 10.54
C PHE A 96 -3.21 13.27 10.68
N GLY A 97 -4.07 13.35 11.70
CA GLY A 97 -5.17 12.39 11.85
C GLY A 97 -6.13 12.38 10.64
N PHE A 98 -6.45 13.56 10.12
CA PHE A 98 -7.28 13.72 8.93
C PHE A 98 -6.64 13.12 7.67
N THR A 99 -5.34 13.33 7.47
CA THR A 99 -4.62 12.80 6.29
C THR A 99 -4.53 11.28 6.34
N ASN A 100 -4.36 10.67 7.51
CA ASN A 100 -4.33 9.22 7.62
C ASN A 100 -5.63 8.54 7.16
N VAL A 101 -6.78 9.19 7.35
CA VAL A 101 -8.07 8.66 6.84
C VAL A 101 -8.31 9.07 5.39
N SER A 102 -8.17 10.36 5.07
CA SER A 102 -8.48 10.89 3.73
C SER A 102 -7.57 10.32 2.64
N GLN A 103 -6.30 10.05 2.91
CA GLN A 103 -5.39 9.45 1.94
C GLN A 103 -5.71 7.97 1.70
N GLY A 104 -6.16 7.23 2.71
CA GLY A 104 -6.65 5.87 2.51
C GLY A 104 -7.97 5.81 1.73
N ILE A 105 -8.85 6.80 1.89
CA ILE A 105 -10.02 6.97 1.01
C ILE A 105 -9.55 7.21 -0.44
N LEU A 106 -8.58 8.10 -0.64
CA LEU A 106 -8.05 8.43 -1.96
C LEU A 106 -7.39 7.21 -2.63
N GLY A 107 -6.58 6.44 -1.89
CA GLY A 107 -5.96 5.22 -2.40
C GLY A 107 -6.98 4.17 -2.82
N PHE A 108 -8.03 3.97 -2.02
CA PHE A 108 -9.12 3.07 -2.38
C PHE A 108 -9.86 3.58 -3.64
N TRP A 109 -10.17 4.87 -3.69
CA TRP A 109 -10.85 5.51 -4.81
C TRP A 109 -10.05 5.42 -6.12
N ALA A 110 -8.73 5.64 -6.07
CA ALA A 110 -7.87 5.55 -7.25
C ALA A 110 -7.92 4.15 -7.86
N VAL A 111 -7.85 3.10 -7.03
CA VAL A 111 -8.00 1.71 -7.47
C VAL A 111 -9.40 1.47 -8.05
N TRP A 112 -10.45 1.91 -7.37
CA TRP A 112 -11.83 1.81 -7.87
C TRP A 112 -11.98 2.44 -9.27
N ALA A 113 -11.46 3.65 -9.46
CA ALA A 113 -11.52 4.38 -10.73
C ALA A 113 -10.73 3.68 -11.84
N LEU A 114 -9.53 3.17 -11.53
CA LEU A 114 -8.70 2.43 -12.48
C LEU A 114 -9.32 1.08 -12.87
N LEU A 115 -9.93 0.38 -11.93
CA LEU A 115 -10.70 -0.84 -12.19
C LEU A 115 -11.91 -0.54 -13.09
N LYS A 116 -12.62 0.57 -12.86
CA LYS A 116 -13.71 1.00 -13.73
C LYS A 116 -13.24 1.23 -15.18
N ALA A 117 -12.03 1.76 -15.33
CA ALA A 117 -11.39 2.00 -16.62
C ALA A 117 -10.74 0.74 -17.25
N GLY A 118 -10.87 -0.45 -16.65
CA GLY A 118 -10.26 -1.70 -17.14
C GLY A 118 -8.73 -1.73 -17.04
N ARG A 119 -8.15 -0.90 -16.14
CA ARG A 119 -6.71 -0.74 -15.96
C ARG A 119 -6.22 -1.50 -14.72
N ALA A 120 -6.52 -2.79 -14.64
CA ALA A 120 -6.27 -3.61 -13.45
C ALA A 120 -4.82 -3.59 -12.94
N PHE A 121 -3.83 -3.67 -13.83
CA PHE A 121 -2.43 -3.61 -13.42
C PHE A 121 -2.05 -2.24 -12.83
N LEU A 122 -2.55 -1.14 -13.41
CA LEU A 122 -2.32 0.20 -12.86
C LEU A 122 -3.03 0.40 -11.52
N ALA A 123 -4.19 -0.23 -11.34
CA ALA A 123 -4.91 -0.24 -10.08
C ALA A 123 -4.06 -0.94 -9.00
N TYR A 124 -3.50 -2.12 -9.32
CA TYR A 124 -2.55 -2.80 -8.45
C TYR A 124 -1.30 -1.96 -8.12
N LEU A 125 -0.73 -1.26 -9.10
CA LEU A 125 0.45 -0.43 -8.89
C LEU A 125 0.23 0.70 -7.87
N GLN A 126 -1.01 1.09 -7.57
CA GLN A 126 -1.29 2.08 -6.52
C GLN A 126 -0.78 1.60 -5.15
N VAL A 127 -0.84 0.30 -4.87
CA VAL A 127 -0.24 -0.30 -3.67
C VAL A 127 1.26 -0.05 -3.67
N ALA A 128 1.94 -0.44 -4.75
CA ALA A 128 3.39 -0.29 -4.88
C ALA A 128 3.84 1.17 -4.79
N ILE A 129 3.09 2.10 -5.38
CA ILE A 129 3.36 3.54 -5.34
C ILE A 129 3.23 4.09 -3.91
N GLY A 130 2.16 3.74 -3.19
CA GLY A 130 1.98 4.15 -1.79
C GLY A 130 3.14 3.68 -0.92
N TYR A 131 3.46 2.38 -0.95
CA TYR A 131 4.59 1.86 -0.19
C TYR A 131 5.94 2.38 -0.68
N PHE A 132 6.11 2.65 -1.97
CA PHE A 132 7.36 3.23 -2.49
C PHE A 132 7.55 4.64 -1.94
N GLY A 133 6.52 5.50 -1.96
CA GLY A 133 6.59 6.85 -1.38
C GLY A 133 6.92 6.81 0.10
N MET A 134 6.25 5.91 0.84
CA MET A 134 6.51 5.64 2.25
C MET A 134 7.99 5.29 2.50
N PHE A 135 8.50 4.25 1.84
CA PHE A 135 9.89 3.81 2.02
C PHE A 135 10.92 4.81 1.48
N PHE A 136 10.61 5.53 0.40
CA PHE A 136 11.52 6.53 -0.16
C PHE A 136 11.75 7.67 0.83
N ILE A 137 10.71 8.15 1.52
CA ILE A 137 10.87 9.14 2.59
C ILE A 137 11.66 8.53 3.76
N LEU A 138 11.39 7.29 4.15
CA LEU A 138 12.13 6.63 5.23
C LEU A 138 13.61 6.44 4.92
N VAL A 139 13.94 6.09 3.69
CA VAL A 139 15.32 5.79 3.30
C VAL A 139 16.06 7.07 2.94
N HIS A 140 15.48 7.88 2.06
CA HIS A 140 16.14 9.07 1.52
C HIS A 140 15.84 10.33 2.34
N GLY A 141 14.58 10.55 2.72
CA GLY A 141 14.15 11.81 3.33
C GLY A 141 14.26 12.99 2.35
N TRP A 142 14.14 14.22 2.85
CA TRP A 142 14.23 15.43 2.02
C TRP A 142 15.68 15.90 1.78
N ASP A 143 16.63 15.44 2.59
CA ASP A 143 18.03 15.86 2.59
C ASP A 143 19.02 14.69 2.43
N GLY A 144 18.53 13.50 2.05
CA GLY A 144 19.35 12.30 1.93
C GLY A 144 19.67 11.60 3.25
N THR A 145 19.14 12.09 4.39
CA THR A 145 19.38 11.52 5.73
C THR A 145 18.19 10.78 6.33
N GLY A 146 17.18 10.44 5.53
CA GLY A 146 15.95 9.78 5.99
C GLY A 146 16.20 8.58 6.90
N TYR A 147 17.06 7.65 6.47
CA TYR A 147 17.36 6.45 7.26
C TYR A 147 18.02 6.79 8.60
N LYS A 148 18.84 7.85 8.65
CA LYS A 148 19.47 8.30 9.90
C LYS A 148 18.42 8.80 10.87
N ARG A 149 17.46 9.60 10.38
CA ARG A 149 16.32 10.10 11.18
C ARG A 149 15.44 8.96 11.66
N PHE A 150 15.15 7.97 10.81
CA PHE A 150 14.37 6.80 11.19
C PHE A 150 15.02 6.00 12.32
N PHE A 151 16.31 5.70 12.19
CA PHE A 151 17.10 4.92 13.13
C PHE A 151 17.69 5.75 14.29
N SER A 152 17.10 6.89 14.61
CA SER A 152 17.49 7.75 15.74
C SER A 152 16.32 7.89 16.70
N PRO A 153 16.37 7.32 17.92
CA PRO A 153 15.24 7.43 18.85
C PRO A 153 14.99 8.87 19.31
N THR A 154 16.02 9.73 19.32
CA THR A 154 15.95 11.13 19.76
C THR A 154 16.63 12.08 18.77
N ALA A 155 16.24 13.36 18.77
CA ALA A 155 16.88 14.37 17.93
C ALA A 155 18.36 14.57 18.26
N GLU A 156 18.76 14.33 19.51
CA GLU A 156 20.16 14.40 19.93
C GLU A 156 20.98 13.26 19.30
N SER A 157 20.46 12.02 19.35
CA SER A 157 21.09 10.86 18.71
C SER A 157 21.24 11.02 17.19
N PHE A 158 20.32 11.76 16.56
CA PHE A 158 20.40 12.12 15.14
C PHE A 158 21.47 13.18 14.86
N ARG A 159 21.53 14.26 15.66
CA ARG A 159 22.35 15.44 15.35
C ARG A 159 23.83 15.29 15.68
N ASN A 160 24.15 14.64 16.79
CA ASN A 160 25.50 14.76 17.35
C ASN A 160 26.40 13.55 17.08
N ASP A 161 25.86 12.32 16.91
CA ASP A 161 26.70 11.10 16.88
C ASP A 161 26.05 9.93 16.13
N TRP A 162 25.45 10.19 14.96
CA TRP A 162 24.82 9.10 14.21
C TRP A 162 25.83 8.08 13.69
N THR A 163 25.71 6.84 14.14
CA THR A 163 26.51 5.70 13.69
C THR A 163 25.64 4.47 13.47
N TRP A 164 26.22 3.39 12.93
CA TRP A 164 25.52 2.10 12.86
C TRP A 164 25.18 1.51 14.25
N SER A 165 25.92 1.89 15.29
CA SER A 165 25.58 1.52 16.67
C SER A 165 24.29 2.22 17.12
N THR A 166 24.05 3.46 16.68
CA THR A 166 22.79 4.17 16.92
C THR A 166 21.62 3.41 16.31
N ALA A 167 21.79 2.92 15.07
CA ALA A 167 20.78 2.13 14.39
C ALA A 167 20.52 0.79 15.08
N GLN A 168 21.54 0.12 15.61
CA GLN A 168 21.37 -1.10 16.41
C GLN A 168 20.61 -0.83 17.70
N GLY A 169 20.96 0.23 18.44
CA GLY A 169 20.28 0.63 19.67
C GLY A 169 18.82 1.03 19.46
N TRP A 170 18.47 1.50 18.26
CA TRP A 170 17.09 1.85 17.92
C TRP A 170 16.12 0.65 18.04
N PHE A 171 16.54 -0.57 17.69
CA PHE A 171 15.69 -1.78 17.73
C PHE A 171 15.19 -2.13 19.14
N THR A 172 15.87 -1.65 20.18
CA THR A 172 15.48 -1.83 21.58
C THR A 172 14.94 -0.55 22.22
N SER A 173 14.74 0.52 21.45
CA SER A 173 14.20 1.79 21.95
C SER A 173 12.69 1.72 22.19
N ASP A 174 12.18 2.62 23.03
CA ASP A 174 10.74 2.74 23.30
C ASP A 174 9.91 2.94 22.03
N VAL A 175 10.46 3.64 21.04
CA VAL A 175 9.83 3.83 19.72
C VAL A 175 9.68 2.47 19.02
N ALA A 176 10.75 1.71 18.89
CA ALA A 176 10.73 0.42 18.21
C ALA A 176 9.81 -0.59 18.93
N ILE A 177 9.90 -0.67 20.26
CA ILE A 177 9.03 -1.53 21.08
C ILE A 177 7.56 -1.16 20.86
N THR A 178 7.23 0.13 20.87
CA THR A 178 5.88 0.62 20.57
C THR A 178 5.42 0.16 19.17
N LEU A 179 6.27 0.33 18.16
CA LEU A 179 5.96 -0.10 16.79
C LEU A 179 5.76 -1.62 16.69
N TYR A 180 6.51 -2.42 17.45
CA TYR A 180 6.32 -3.87 17.48
C TYR A 180 4.98 -4.24 18.10
N VAL A 181 4.64 -3.65 19.25
CA VAL A 181 3.35 -3.90 19.92
C VAL A 181 2.19 -3.49 19.01
N MET A 182 2.27 -2.32 18.39
CA MET A 182 1.29 -1.89 17.40
C MET A 182 1.25 -2.84 16.20
N GLY A 183 2.40 -3.24 15.67
CA GLY A 183 2.52 -4.15 14.53
C GLY A 183 1.88 -5.51 14.80
N VAL A 184 2.05 -6.08 15.99
CA VAL A 184 1.44 -7.35 16.42
C VAL A 184 -0.09 -7.27 16.44
N ILE A 185 -0.67 -6.09 16.61
CA ILE A 185 -2.12 -5.89 16.59
C ILE A 185 -2.60 -5.54 15.18
N LEU A 186 -2.01 -4.51 14.57
CA LEU A 186 -2.46 -3.91 13.32
C LEU A 186 -2.23 -4.84 12.12
N ILE A 187 -1.04 -5.44 12.00
CA ILE A 187 -0.66 -6.22 10.82
C ILE A 187 -1.51 -7.50 10.70
N PRO A 188 -1.74 -8.30 11.75
CA PRO A 188 -2.60 -9.47 11.65
C PRO A 188 -4.04 -9.11 11.28
N ILE A 189 -4.61 -8.04 11.86
CA ILE A 189 -5.97 -7.59 11.53
C ILE A 189 -6.05 -7.17 10.05
N LEU A 190 -5.06 -6.39 9.58
CA LEU A 190 -4.96 -5.97 8.19
C LEU A 190 -4.89 -7.16 7.23
N ILE A 191 -3.93 -8.05 7.44
CA ILE A 191 -3.70 -9.21 6.57
C ILE A 191 -4.91 -10.12 6.57
N TRP A 192 -5.47 -10.42 7.75
CA TRP A 192 -6.66 -11.27 7.85
C TRP A 192 -7.87 -10.65 7.13
N SER A 193 -8.10 -9.35 7.34
CA SER A 193 -9.21 -8.63 6.71
C SER A 193 -9.08 -8.60 5.18
N MET A 194 -7.90 -8.23 4.66
CA MET A 194 -7.64 -8.24 3.22
C MET A 194 -7.73 -9.64 2.62
N LEU A 195 -7.18 -10.65 3.30
CA LEU A 195 -7.20 -12.03 2.81
C LEU A 195 -8.62 -12.60 2.75
N LYS A 196 -9.44 -12.32 3.77
CA LYS A 196 -10.84 -12.74 3.78
C LYS A 196 -11.60 -12.14 2.59
N ILE A 197 -11.43 -10.84 2.36
CA ILE A 197 -12.01 -10.14 1.20
C ILE A 197 -11.51 -10.78 -0.10
N GLU A 198 -10.22 -11.08 -0.20
CA GLU A 198 -9.67 -11.68 -1.42
C GLU A 198 -10.25 -13.08 -1.70
N GLN A 199 -10.38 -13.90 -0.66
CA GLN A 199 -10.95 -15.26 -0.71
C GLN A 199 -12.42 -15.23 -1.16
N GLU A 200 -13.22 -14.30 -0.66
CA GLU A 200 -14.59 -14.06 -1.14
C GLU A 200 -14.60 -13.74 -2.63
N GLY A 201 -13.63 -12.92 -3.08
CA GLY A 201 -13.44 -12.59 -4.48
C GLY A 201 -13.15 -13.81 -5.35
N TRP A 202 -12.34 -14.76 -4.88
CA TRP A 202 -12.04 -15.99 -5.61
C TRP A 202 -13.29 -16.83 -5.86
N ALA A 203 -14.19 -16.94 -4.88
CA ALA A 203 -15.40 -17.74 -4.98
C ALA A 203 -16.43 -17.19 -5.98
N ILE A 204 -16.43 -15.87 -6.21
CA ILE A 204 -17.40 -15.22 -7.10
C ILE A 204 -16.83 -14.88 -8.48
N SER A 205 -15.58 -15.25 -8.76
CA SER A 205 -14.89 -14.79 -9.95
C SER A 205 -15.43 -15.45 -11.21
N THR A 206 -16.31 -14.73 -11.92
CA THR A 206 -16.76 -15.06 -13.28
C THR A 206 -16.16 -14.12 -14.32
N SER A 207 -15.40 -13.11 -13.89
CA SER A 207 -14.86 -12.07 -14.75
C SER A 207 -13.71 -12.61 -15.63
N PRO A 208 -13.77 -12.41 -16.97
CA PRO A 208 -12.65 -12.72 -17.87
C PRO A 208 -11.38 -11.92 -17.56
N GLU A 209 -11.51 -10.77 -16.88
CA GLU A 209 -10.39 -9.89 -16.51
C GLU A 209 -9.62 -10.43 -15.29
N PHE A 210 -10.30 -11.16 -14.40
CA PHE A 210 -9.72 -11.70 -13.16
C PHE A 210 -9.94 -13.21 -13.03
N PRO A 211 -9.52 -14.03 -14.00
CA PRO A 211 -9.60 -15.49 -13.87
C PRO A 211 -8.84 -15.92 -12.62
N VAL A 212 -9.37 -16.91 -11.90
CA VAL A 212 -8.73 -17.46 -10.70
C VAL A 212 -7.92 -18.69 -11.10
N SER A 213 -6.72 -18.81 -10.54
CA SER A 213 -5.92 -20.03 -10.63
C SER A 213 -6.73 -21.26 -10.20
N SER A 214 -6.43 -22.44 -10.75
CA SER A 214 -7.11 -23.69 -10.36
C SER A 214 -6.91 -24.06 -8.88
N SER A 215 -5.88 -23.50 -8.25
CA SER A 215 -5.57 -23.71 -6.83
C SER A 215 -5.05 -22.41 -6.21
N PRO A 216 -5.95 -21.47 -5.83
CA PRO A 216 -5.53 -20.24 -5.18
C PRO A 216 -4.92 -20.55 -3.81
N SER A 217 -3.85 -19.82 -3.45
CA SER A 217 -3.15 -20.01 -2.18
C SER A 217 -3.16 -18.72 -1.37
N SER A 218 -3.73 -18.76 -0.17
CA SER A 218 -3.69 -17.65 0.78
C SER A 218 -2.28 -17.28 1.15
N LEU A 219 -1.44 -18.26 1.49
CA LEU A 219 -0.03 -18.02 1.76
C LEU A 219 0.68 -17.41 0.54
N GLY A 220 0.41 -17.95 -0.66
CA GLY A 220 0.99 -17.43 -1.89
C GLY A 220 0.62 -15.97 -2.18
N SER A 221 -0.64 -15.59 -1.97
CA SER A 221 -1.11 -14.21 -2.15
C SER A 221 -0.50 -13.29 -1.10
N THR A 222 -0.59 -13.65 0.18
CA THR A 222 -0.02 -12.86 1.29
C THR A 222 1.48 -12.67 1.13
N SER A 223 2.24 -13.74 0.82
CA SER A 223 3.68 -13.63 0.57
C SER A 223 4.00 -12.75 -0.63
N ALA A 224 3.20 -12.79 -1.70
CA ALA A 224 3.38 -11.92 -2.86
C ALA A 224 3.07 -10.45 -2.54
N PHE A 225 2.06 -10.19 -1.71
CA PHE A 225 1.73 -8.85 -1.23
C PHE A 225 2.87 -8.30 -0.37
N LEU A 226 3.36 -9.07 0.60
CA LEU A 226 4.51 -8.69 1.43
C LEU A 226 5.78 -8.51 0.57
N ALA A 227 6.01 -9.35 -0.43
CA ALA A 227 7.10 -9.19 -1.39
C ALA A 227 6.97 -7.90 -2.21
N THR A 228 5.74 -7.50 -2.56
CA THR A 228 5.48 -6.22 -3.24
C THR A 228 5.93 -5.04 -2.38
N VAL A 229 5.61 -5.10 -1.09
CA VAL A 229 5.96 -4.07 -0.11
C VAL A 229 7.47 -4.05 0.15
N PHE A 230 8.04 -5.16 0.62
CA PHE A 230 9.41 -5.19 1.13
C PHE A 230 10.48 -5.44 0.07
N ILE A 231 10.20 -6.22 -0.97
CA ILE A 231 11.17 -6.48 -2.05
C ILE A 231 11.00 -5.48 -3.17
N GLY A 232 9.75 -5.25 -3.60
CA GLY A 232 9.43 -4.27 -4.61
C GLY A 232 9.66 -2.85 -4.11
N SER A 233 8.70 -2.30 -3.37
CA SER A 233 8.68 -0.88 -3.01
C SER A 233 9.90 -0.44 -2.19
N LEU A 234 10.28 -1.16 -1.13
CA LEU A 234 11.47 -0.83 -0.33
C LEU A 234 12.77 -1.04 -1.12
N GLY A 235 12.90 -2.14 -1.86
CA GLY A 235 14.09 -2.40 -2.68
C GLY A 235 14.32 -1.31 -3.73
N PHE A 236 13.25 -0.89 -4.44
CA PHE A 236 13.32 0.23 -5.36
C PHE A 236 13.64 1.55 -4.65
N ALA A 237 13.04 1.83 -3.50
CA ALA A 237 13.33 3.05 -2.73
C ALA A 237 14.81 3.14 -2.29
N ILE A 238 15.41 2.01 -1.88
CA ILE A 238 16.84 1.94 -1.53
C ILE A 238 17.71 2.24 -2.74
N VAL A 239 17.47 1.57 -3.88
CA VAL A 239 18.24 1.81 -5.10
C VAL A 239 18.08 3.25 -5.58
N SER A 240 16.88 3.80 -5.55
CA SER A 240 16.61 5.21 -5.86
C SER A 240 17.45 6.15 -4.99
N SER A 241 17.46 5.92 -3.67
CA SER A 241 18.26 6.72 -2.74
C SER A 241 19.75 6.64 -3.06
N VAL A 242 20.28 5.44 -3.32
CA VAL A 242 21.69 5.22 -3.68
C VAL A 242 22.05 5.95 -4.98
N LEU A 243 21.22 5.85 -6.02
CA LEU A 243 21.46 6.53 -7.29
C LEU A 243 21.48 8.06 -7.14
N ILE A 244 20.57 8.61 -6.32
CA ILE A 244 20.53 10.04 -6.01
C ILE A 244 21.76 10.48 -5.20
N HIS A 245 22.21 9.69 -4.24
CA HIS A 245 23.43 9.98 -3.47
C HIS A 245 24.69 9.98 -4.35
N ILE A 246 24.81 9.02 -5.27
CA ILE A 246 25.99 8.89 -6.13
C ILE A 246 26.02 9.95 -7.24
N SER A 247 24.86 10.24 -7.85
CA SER A 247 24.78 11.03 -9.08
C SER A 247 24.20 12.44 -8.88
N GLY A 248 23.83 12.78 -7.65
CA GLY A 248 23.05 13.97 -7.33
C GLY A 248 21.61 13.90 -7.86
N TRP A 249 20.80 14.90 -7.50
CA TRP A 249 19.38 14.95 -7.86
C TRP A 249 19.12 14.98 -9.37
N ILE A 250 19.92 15.74 -10.13
CA ILE A 250 19.68 15.97 -11.57
C ILE A 250 19.80 14.69 -12.38
N LEU A 251 20.83 13.87 -12.12
CA LEU A 251 21.06 12.62 -12.85
C LEU A 251 20.47 11.40 -12.12
N GLY A 252 20.49 11.42 -10.78
CA GLY A 252 20.01 10.31 -9.96
C GLY A 252 18.50 10.09 -10.05
N VAL A 253 17.69 11.17 -10.16
CA VAL A 253 16.23 11.02 -10.32
C VAL A 253 15.86 10.38 -11.66
N PRO A 254 16.33 10.86 -12.83
CA PRO A 254 16.10 10.18 -14.10
C PRO A 254 16.63 8.74 -14.12
N ALA A 255 17.83 8.50 -13.57
CA ALA A 255 18.41 7.16 -13.48
C ALA A 255 17.53 6.21 -12.63
N SER A 256 17.01 6.70 -11.50
CA SER A 256 16.07 5.97 -10.64
C SER A 256 14.77 5.65 -11.38
N ILE A 257 14.19 6.62 -12.10
CA ILE A 257 12.97 6.40 -12.90
C ILE A 257 13.22 5.34 -13.97
N ALA A 258 14.34 5.44 -14.70
CA ALA A 258 14.72 4.46 -15.72
C ALA A 258 14.89 3.06 -15.10
N PHE A 259 15.54 2.96 -13.94
CA PHE A 259 15.71 1.71 -13.21
C PHE A 259 14.36 1.09 -12.80
N ILE A 260 13.46 1.86 -12.18
CA ILE A 260 12.12 1.41 -11.78
C ILE A 260 11.32 0.98 -13.02
N TYR A 261 11.42 1.72 -14.13
CA TYR A 261 10.74 1.36 -15.36
C TYR A 261 11.23 0.01 -15.90
N LEU A 262 12.55 -0.15 -16.05
CA LEU A 262 13.17 -1.34 -16.64
C LEU A 262 12.98 -2.59 -15.77
N PHE A 263 13.20 -2.49 -14.46
CA PHE A 263 13.18 -3.65 -13.56
C PHE A 263 11.86 -3.83 -12.82
N GLY A 264 11.06 -2.77 -12.65
CA GLY A 264 9.79 -2.82 -11.93
C GLY A 264 8.58 -2.93 -12.86
N LEU A 265 8.45 -2.04 -13.85
CA LEU A 265 7.22 -1.84 -14.63
C LEU A 265 7.20 -2.54 -15.99
N SER A 266 8.37 -2.88 -16.53
CA SER A 266 8.53 -3.53 -17.83
C SER A 266 7.73 -4.84 -17.94
N LYS A 267 7.63 -5.41 -19.14
CA LYS A 267 6.88 -6.66 -19.37
C LYS A 267 7.34 -7.81 -18.47
N PHE A 268 8.62 -7.85 -18.14
CA PHE A 268 9.25 -8.82 -17.25
C PHE A 268 9.57 -8.24 -15.87
N GLY A 269 9.05 -7.04 -15.59
CA GLY A 269 9.30 -6.31 -14.36
C GLY A 269 8.70 -7.00 -13.16
N LEU A 270 9.32 -6.75 -12.02
CA LEU A 270 9.00 -7.39 -10.74
C LEU A 270 7.54 -7.18 -10.32
N PHE A 271 6.98 -5.97 -10.55
CA PHE A 271 5.60 -5.68 -10.16
C PHE A 271 4.56 -6.43 -11.00
N ARG A 272 4.87 -6.78 -12.26
CA ARG A 272 3.96 -7.63 -13.06
C ARG A 272 3.96 -9.07 -12.56
N TYR A 273 5.11 -9.56 -12.13
CA TYR A 273 5.20 -10.87 -11.49
C TYR A 273 4.39 -10.90 -10.20
N PHE A 274 4.58 -9.92 -9.31
CA PHE A 274 3.82 -9.84 -8.07
C PHE A 274 2.33 -9.62 -8.29
N TYR A 275 1.93 -8.76 -9.23
CA TYR A 275 0.52 -8.57 -9.59
C TYR A 275 -0.19 -9.88 -9.88
N ARG A 276 0.42 -10.77 -10.69
CA ARG A 276 -0.15 -12.08 -11.00
C ARG A 276 -0.25 -12.98 -9.79
N LYS A 277 0.74 -12.92 -8.90
CA LYS A 277 0.78 -13.75 -7.68
C LYS A 277 -0.20 -13.25 -6.62
N VAL A 278 -0.28 -11.94 -6.39
CA VAL A 278 -1.28 -11.33 -5.51
C VAL A 278 -2.67 -11.62 -6.05
N MET A 279 -2.94 -11.33 -7.32
CA MET A 279 -4.25 -11.58 -7.89
C MET A 279 -4.55 -13.06 -8.19
N GLN A 280 -3.65 -13.99 -7.88
CA GLN A 280 -3.79 -15.43 -8.17
C GLN A 280 -4.20 -15.73 -9.61
N LEU A 281 -3.64 -14.99 -10.58
CA LEU A 281 -3.95 -15.16 -12.00
C LEU A 281 -3.29 -16.44 -12.55
N PRO A 282 -3.92 -17.15 -13.50
CA PRO A 282 -3.31 -18.29 -14.18
C PRO A 282 -1.99 -17.91 -14.88
N SER A 283 -1.13 -18.90 -15.08
CA SER A 283 0.07 -18.71 -15.91
C SER A 283 -0.31 -18.35 -17.35
N GLU A 284 0.56 -17.63 -18.08
CA GLU A 284 0.31 -17.25 -19.48
C GLU A 284 -0.07 -18.44 -20.38
N LYS A 285 0.57 -19.59 -20.16
CA LYS A 285 0.26 -20.83 -20.89
C LYS A 285 -1.16 -21.34 -20.59
N ALA A 286 -1.61 -21.23 -19.34
CA ALA A 286 -2.97 -21.58 -18.95
C ALA A 286 -4.00 -20.56 -19.48
N SER A 287 -3.68 -19.26 -19.44
CA SER A 287 -4.53 -18.22 -20.00
C SER A 287 -4.74 -18.37 -21.51
N ALA A 288 -3.69 -18.72 -22.26
CA ALA A 288 -3.79 -19.00 -23.70
C ALA A 288 -4.70 -20.20 -23.99
N LYS A 289 -4.62 -21.25 -23.17
CA LYS A 289 -5.47 -22.44 -23.29
C LYS A 289 -6.94 -22.15 -22.94
N ILE A 290 -7.19 -21.28 -21.96
CA ILE A 290 -8.55 -20.83 -21.60
C ILE A 290 -9.14 -19.97 -22.74
N ALA A 291 -8.37 -19.04 -23.29
CA ALA A 291 -8.80 -18.20 -24.40
C ALA A 291 -9.13 -19.01 -25.67
N MET A 292 -8.34 -20.05 -25.97
CA MET A 292 -8.64 -20.97 -27.08
C MET A 292 -9.93 -21.78 -26.85
N LYS A 293 -10.25 -22.13 -25.60
CA LYS A 293 -11.49 -22.85 -25.27
C LYS A 293 -12.75 -21.99 -25.28
N SER A 294 -12.65 -20.66 -25.17
CA SER A 294 -13.83 -19.78 -25.21
C SER A 294 -14.23 -19.36 -26.63
N VAL A 295 -13.42 -19.69 -27.64
CA VAL A 295 -13.64 -19.36 -29.06
C VAL A 295 -14.17 -20.57 -29.85
N ALA A 296 -14.10 -21.77 -29.26
CA ALA A 296 -14.67 -23.01 -29.80
C ALA A 296 -16.03 -23.30 -29.15
#